data_AF-S6G5V7-F1
#
_entry.id   AF-S6G5V7-F1
#
_cell.length_a   1.000
_cell.length_b   1.000
_cell.length_c   1.000
_cell.angle_alpha   90.00
_cell.angle_beta   90.00
_cell.angle_gamma   90.00
#
_symmetry.space_group_name_H-M   'P 1'
#
loop_
_entity.id
_entity.type
_entity.pdbx_description
1 polymer ?
#
loop_
_entity_poly.entity_id
_entity_poly.type
_entity_poly.pdbx_seq_one_letter_code
_entity_poly.pdbx_strand_id
1 'polypeptide(L)'
;MLYVQRVCYGGVMHSSMGPISKTYRVYSSVEGNLESGKLTQRTVALYCSWLLEKSLDELRKVVEAPEEEEIIPSLVKVALKNVKNVYDDICKAREGAAGDIKKTLVDGGDDLLSKLRTALLYLAHTRSELLPNEGTAGASVTAISAASYNVSSAVSILQSNLSLPDKASTETRDRLCMFLDSLSGSVELIPNNAFKRSLRSSTGFVSPSGVKDALLLAIEELRSMIYTLHDGADKDARGSVQGALEVLMNPIKRVIYGISRNPSIDSRASWSCALVTKLMDAIQEGFEGYVSDTHTRDSDVNDEECIRGNVTCAFASARCILASCISVPPAERPLASKHIVRCGSRLYDLYSFLDTRESIDLANPQNVDNMLLALNEAREALNRVAPSDLPGDHDAETYTRVREALSQACRRCNIRQLEHDSLDPVPSTGQNDLSIEGLGSGDASRDLHH
;
A
#
# COMPACT_ATOMS: atom_id res chain seq x y z
N MET A 1 -33.53 -26.51 10.76
CA MET A 1 -33.99 -25.15 10.44
C MET A 1 -33.12 -24.18 11.21
N LEU A 2 -31.92 -23.90 10.69
CA LEU A 2 -30.94 -22.98 11.28
C LEU A 2 -30.91 -21.77 10.36
N TYR A 3 -31.24 -20.61 10.93
CA TYR A 3 -31.19 -19.31 10.28
C TYR A 3 -29.75 -19.06 9.79
N VAL A 4 -29.51 -19.32 8.51
CA VAL A 4 -28.35 -18.80 7.80
C VAL A 4 -28.53 -17.29 7.77
N GLN A 5 -27.79 -16.60 8.64
CA GLN A 5 -27.66 -15.16 8.57
C GLN A 5 -26.97 -14.86 7.23
N ARG A 6 -27.79 -14.63 6.20
CA ARG A 6 -27.41 -14.02 4.93
C ARG A 6 -26.92 -12.60 5.25
N VAL A 7 -25.68 -12.49 5.70
CA VAL A 7 -24.98 -11.21 5.66
C VAL A 7 -24.61 -11.01 4.19
N CYS A 8 -25.41 -10.19 3.53
CA CYS A 8 -25.25 -9.80 2.13
C CYS A 8 -23.94 -9.00 1.96
N TYR A 9 -22.80 -9.68 1.84
CA TYR A 9 -21.51 -9.04 1.49
C TYR A 9 -21.42 -8.59 0.02
N GLY A 10 -22.39 -8.98 -0.82
CA GLY A 10 -22.53 -8.46 -2.19
C GLY A 10 -22.76 -6.95 -2.28
N GLY A 11 -23.17 -6.30 -1.18
CA GLY A 11 -23.32 -4.84 -1.12
C GLY A 11 -22.04 -4.06 -0.78
N VAL A 12 -20.98 -4.73 -0.28
CA VAL A 12 -19.74 -4.04 0.13
C VAL A 12 -18.78 -3.86 -1.06
N MET A 13 -18.93 -4.67 -2.11
CA MET A 13 -18.08 -4.56 -3.30
C MET A 13 -18.57 -3.53 -4.33
N HIS A 14 -19.85 -3.13 -4.34
CA HIS A 14 -20.43 -2.34 -5.43
C HIS A 14 -20.74 -0.85 -5.16
N SER A 15 -20.37 -0.24 -4.02
CA SER A 15 -20.50 1.22 -3.85
C SER A 15 -19.24 1.96 -4.33
N SER A 16 -19.46 3.10 -4.98
CA SER A 16 -18.49 4.03 -5.60
C SER A 16 -17.59 4.78 -4.61
N MET A 17 -17.06 4.10 -3.59
CA MET A 17 -15.99 4.61 -2.72
C MET A 17 -14.67 3.96 -3.13
N GLY A 18 -13.60 4.75 -3.18
CA GLY A 18 -12.33 4.40 -3.79
C GLY A 18 -11.77 3.00 -3.41
N PRO A 19 -11.01 2.37 -4.32
CA PRO A 19 -10.54 0.98 -4.21
C PRO A 19 -9.59 0.71 -3.02
N ILE A 20 -9.01 1.75 -2.43
CA ILE A 20 -8.00 1.69 -1.37
C ILE A 20 -8.49 1.04 -0.07
N SER A 21 -9.78 1.17 0.28
CA SER A 21 -10.33 0.72 1.58
C SER A 21 -10.82 -0.74 1.59
N LYS A 22 -11.17 -1.29 0.42
CA LYS A 22 -11.82 -2.62 0.34
C LYS A 22 -10.81 -3.75 0.43
N THR A 23 -9.66 -3.59 -0.22
CA THR A 23 -8.61 -4.62 -0.35
C THR A 23 -7.98 -4.97 1.01
N TYR A 24 -7.47 -3.99 1.76
CA TYR A 24 -6.89 -4.19 3.09
C TYR A 24 -7.89 -4.80 4.10
N ARG A 25 -9.15 -4.33 4.09
CA ARG A 25 -10.20 -4.83 5.01
C ARG A 25 -10.59 -6.29 4.72
N VAL A 26 -10.53 -6.72 3.46
CA VAL A 26 -10.79 -8.12 3.10
C VAL A 26 -9.66 -9.02 3.61
N TYR A 27 -8.40 -8.63 3.40
CA TYR A 27 -7.25 -9.44 3.80
C TYR A 27 -7.07 -9.55 5.31
N SER A 28 -7.06 -8.43 6.03
CA SER A 28 -6.94 -8.41 7.50
C SER A 28 -8.06 -9.18 8.20
N SER A 29 -9.28 -9.15 7.63
CA SER A 29 -10.41 -9.93 8.13
C SER A 29 -10.21 -11.44 7.90
N VAL A 30 -9.68 -11.85 6.74
CA VAL A 30 -9.45 -13.28 6.46
C VAL A 30 -8.36 -13.85 7.37
N GLU A 31 -7.22 -13.17 7.50
CA GLU A 31 -6.11 -13.59 8.36
C GLU A 31 -6.56 -13.69 9.83
N GLY A 32 -7.22 -12.66 10.37
CA GLY A 32 -7.74 -12.70 11.74
C GLY A 32 -8.82 -13.77 11.97
N ASN A 33 -9.60 -14.11 10.94
CA ASN A 33 -10.59 -15.20 11.02
C ASN A 33 -9.95 -16.60 10.92
N LEU A 34 -8.84 -16.74 10.19
CA LEU A 34 -8.03 -17.96 10.17
C LEU A 34 -7.31 -18.14 11.51
N GLU A 35 -6.67 -17.10 12.02
CA GLU A 35 -5.97 -17.09 13.32
C GLU A 35 -6.91 -17.46 14.48
N SER A 36 -8.12 -16.87 14.50
CA SER A 36 -9.13 -17.19 15.51
C SER A 36 -9.87 -18.52 15.29
N GLY A 37 -9.48 -19.30 14.28
CA GLY A 37 -10.10 -20.59 13.94
C GLY A 37 -11.55 -20.51 13.46
N LYS A 38 -12.07 -19.30 13.21
CA LYS A 38 -13.43 -19.06 12.71
C LYS A 38 -13.59 -19.51 11.26
N LEU A 39 -12.50 -19.53 10.50
CA LEU A 39 -12.50 -19.87 9.08
C LEU A 39 -11.98 -21.31 8.88
N THR A 40 -12.88 -22.21 8.48
CA THR A 40 -12.53 -23.62 8.20
C THR A 40 -11.92 -23.79 6.81
N GLN A 41 -11.19 -24.88 6.55
CA GLN A 41 -10.70 -25.21 5.20
C GLN A 41 -11.83 -25.31 4.17
N ARG A 42 -13.03 -25.74 4.58
CA ARG A 42 -14.21 -25.75 3.70
C ARG A 42 -14.66 -24.34 3.33
N THR A 43 -14.54 -23.41 4.27
CA THR A 43 -14.80 -21.98 4.05
C THR A 43 -13.74 -21.36 3.14
N VAL A 44 -12.46 -21.68 3.35
CA VAL A 44 -11.35 -21.29 2.44
C VAL A 44 -11.65 -21.74 1.02
N ALA A 45 -11.96 -23.02 0.84
CA ALA A 45 -12.30 -23.58 -0.46
C ALA A 45 -13.44 -22.83 -1.14
N LEU A 46 -14.49 -22.47 -0.37
CA LEU A 46 -15.65 -21.76 -0.87
C LEU A 46 -15.30 -20.33 -1.33
N TYR A 47 -14.50 -19.60 -0.55
CA TYR A 47 -14.02 -18.27 -0.94
C TYR A 47 -13.12 -18.31 -2.16
N CYS A 48 -12.13 -19.21 -2.18
CA CYS A 48 -11.23 -19.36 -3.32
C CYS A 48 -12.00 -19.77 -4.59
N SER A 49 -12.93 -20.73 -4.52
CA SER A 49 -13.78 -21.07 -5.67
C SER A 49 -14.54 -19.86 -6.19
N TRP A 50 -15.15 -19.06 -5.32
CA TRP A 50 -15.93 -17.89 -5.73
C TRP A 50 -15.07 -16.80 -6.38
N LEU A 51 -13.89 -16.49 -5.81
CA LEU A 51 -12.95 -15.54 -6.39
C LEU A 51 -12.45 -16.01 -7.77
N LEU A 52 -12.09 -17.28 -7.88
CA LEU A 52 -11.60 -17.85 -9.14
C LEU A 52 -12.71 -17.94 -10.19
N GLU A 53 -13.96 -18.24 -9.81
CA GLU A 53 -15.13 -18.17 -10.70
C GLU A 53 -15.31 -16.75 -11.26
N LYS A 54 -15.23 -15.72 -10.40
CA LYS A 54 -15.28 -14.32 -10.85
C LYS A 54 -14.14 -13.97 -11.79
N SER A 55 -12.92 -14.42 -11.49
CA SER A 55 -11.79 -14.23 -12.40
C SER A 55 -12.05 -14.91 -13.75
N LEU A 56 -12.58 -16.13 -13.77
CA LEU A 56 -12.87 -16.86 -15.01
C LEU A 56 -13.91 -16.13 -15.86
N ASP A 57 -14.96 -15.59 -15.24
CA ASP A 57 -15.99 -14.83 -15.93
C ASP A 57 -15.41 -13.58 -16.59
N GLU A 58 -14.53 -12.84 -15.91
CA GLU A 58 -13.86 -11.67 -16.51
C GLU A 58 -12.92 -12.05 -17.65
N LEU A 59 -12.10 -13.09 -17.47
CA LEU A 59 -11.15 -13.53 -18.50
C LEU A 59 -11.84 -14.07 -19.76
N ARG A 60 -13.00 -14.73 -19.62
CA ARG A 60 -13.80 -15.18 -20.78
C ARG A 60 -14.28 -14.00 -21.62
N LYS A 61 -14.76 -12.93 -20.99
CA LYS A 61 -15.19 -11.71 -21.72
C LYS A 61 -14.07 -11.16 -22.61
N VAL A 62 -12.83 -11.20 -22.12
CA VAL A 62 -11.64 -10.74 -22.87
C VAL A 62 -11.34 -11.67 -24.05
N VAL A 63 -11.37 -12.99 -23.83
CA VAL A 63 -11.06 -13.98 -24.88
C VAL A 63 -12.14 -14.05 -25.96
N GLU A 64 -13.40 -13.81 -25.59
CA GLU A 64 -14.55 -13.85 -26.49
C GLU A 64 -14.82 -12.51 -27.19
N ALA A 65 -14.08 -11.45 -26.84
CA ALA A 65 -14.21 -10.15 -27.46
C ALA A 65 -13.76 -10.20 -28.93
N PRO A 66 -14.62 -9.83 -29.90
CA PRO A 66 -14.20 -9.61 -31.27
C PRO A 66 -13.39 -8.30 -31.32
N GLU A 67 -12.19 -8.31 -31.91
CA GLU A 67 -11.34 -7.14 -32.27
C GLU A 67 -10.05 -6.83 -31.47
N GLU A 68 -9.36 -7.80 -30.85
CA GLU A 68 -7.98 -7.58 -30.37
C GLU A 68 -6.94 -8.50 -31.05
N GLU A 69 -5.79 -7.92 -31.42
CA GLU A 69 -4.67 -8.56 -32.13
C GLU A 69 -4.28 -9.93 -31.53
N GLU A 70 -3.85 -10.90 -32.37
CA GLU A 70 -3.63 -12.32 -32.03
C GLU A 70 -2.76 -12.61 -30.79
N ILE A 71 -1.91 -11.67 -30.35
CA ILE A 71 -0.97 -11.83 -29.22
C ILE A 71 -1.70 -11.71 -27.87
N ILE A 72 -2.60 -10.73 -27.71
CA ILE A 72 -3.33 -10.46 -26.45
C ILE A 72 -4.20 -11.66 -26.03
N PRO A 73 -4.96 -12.32 -26.92
CA PRO A 73 -5.68 -13.54 -26.59
C PRO A 73 -4.79 -14.70 -26.14
N SER A 74 -3.50 -14.74 -26.50
CA SER A 74 -2.64 -15.90 -26.21
C SER A 74 -2.23 -15.98 -24.73
N LEU A 75 -1.75 -14.88 -24.14
CA LEU A 75 -1.34 -14.81 -22.74
C LEU A 75 -2.56 -14.93 -21.80
N VAL A 76 -3.68 -14.26 -22.16
CA VAL A 76 -4.94 -14.36 -21.44
C VAL A 76 -5.47 -15.79 -21.43
N LYS A 77 -5.36 -16.54 -22.55
CA LYS A 77 -5.73 -17.97 -22.60
C LYS A 77 -4.88 -18.83 -21.67
N VAL A 78 -3.59 -18.52 -21.51
CA VAL A 78 -2.70 -19.23 -20.57
C VAL A 78 -3.10 -18.93 -19.12
N ALA A 79 -3.38 -17.66 -18.79
CA ALA A 79 -3.88 -17.29 -17.47
C ALA A 79 -5.23 -17.97 -17.18
N LEU A 80 -6.18 -17.90 -18.11
CA LEU A 80 -7.49 -18.57 -18.03
C LEU A 80 -7.34 -20.07 -17.76
N LYS A 81 -6.44 -20.76 -18.47
CA LYS A 81 -6.19 -22.19 -18.26
C LYS A 81 -5.68 -22.49 -16.85
N ASN A 82 -4.73 -21.71 -16.34
CA ASN A 82 -4.19 -21.90 -15.00
C ASN A 82 -5.25 -21.65 -13.92
N VAL A 83 -5.99 -20.53 -14.02
CA VAL A 83 -7.09 -20.21 -13.10
C VAL A 83 -8.17 -21.30 -13.13
N LYS A 84 -8.54 -21.78 -14.33
CA LYS A 84 -9.51 -22.85 -14.51
C LYS A 84 -9.08 -24.15 -13.83
N ASN A 85 -7.84 -24.59 -14.04
CA ASN A 85 -7.33 -25.81 -13.44
C ASN A 85 -7.43 -25.76 -11.91
N VAL A 86 -7.02 -24.66 -11.29
CA VAL A 86 -7.09 -24.47 -9.84
C VAL A 86 -8.55 -24.42 -9.36
N TYR A 87 -9.42 -23.72 -10.08
CA TYR A 87 -10.86 -23.68 -9.78
C TYR A 87 -11.48 -25.08 -9.79
N ASP A 88 -11.22 -25.86 -10.85
CA ASP A 88 -11.75 -27.21 -11.03
C ASP A 88 -11.24 -28.15 -9.91
N ASP A 89 -9.96 -28.07 -9.55
CA ASP A 89 -9.35 -28.86 -8.46
C ASP A 89 -10.00 -28.56 -7.11
N ILE A 90 -10.21 -27.27 -6.78
CA ILE A 90 -10.84 -26.85 -5.52
C ILE A 90 -12.33 -27.25 -5.51
N CYS A 91 -13.06 -27.05 -6.61
CA CYS A 91 -14.47 -27.42 -6.69
C CYS A 91 -14.67 -28.93 -6.52
N LYS A 92 -13.84 -29.75 -7.18
CA LYS A 92 -13.85 -31.20 -7.00
C LYS A 92 -13.56 -31.60 -5.55
N ALA A 93 -12.59 -30.96 -4.90
CA ALA A 93 -12.28 -31.23 -3.50
C ALA A 93 -13.45 -30.88 -2.56
N ARG A 94 -14.20 -29.80 -2.85
CA ARG A 94 -15.37 -29.36 -2.07
C ARG A 94 -16.55 -30.33 -2.13
N GLU A 95 -16.71 -31.03 -3.24
CA GLU A 95 -17.72 -32.08 -3.42
C GLU A 95 -17.37 -33.36 -2.63
N GLY A 96 -16.09 -33.55 -2.31
CA GLY A 96 -15.57 -34.67 -1.55
C GLY A 96 -15.71 -34.57 -0.02
N ALA A 97 -14.98 -35.45 0.66
CA ALA A 97 -14.88 -35.47 2.11
C ALA A 97 -13.88 -34.41 2.62
N ALA A 98 -13.86 -34.19 3.94
CA ALA A 98 -12.90 -33.26 4.56
C ALA A 98 -11.43 -33.62 4.24
N GLY A 99 -11.12 -34.91 4.07
CA GLY A 99 -9.80 -35.39 3.66
C GLY A 99 -9.41 -34.93 2.25
N ASP A 100 -10.36 -34.82 1.32
CA ASP A 100 -10.11 -34.34 -0.04
C ASP A 100 -9.80 -32.84 -0.04
N ILE A 101 -10.55 -32.06 0.75
CA ILE A 101 -10.28 -30.62 0.93
C ILE A 101 -8.88 -30.40 1.51
N LYS A 102 -8.52 -31.16 2.55
CA LYS A 102 -7.17 -31.07 3.15
C LYS A 102 -6.10 -31.44 2.13
N LYS A 103 -6.27 -32.55 1.41
CA LYS A 103 -5.30 -33.01 0.42
C LYS A 103 -5.08 -31.96 -0.67
N THR A 104 -6.13 -31.29 -1.14
CA THR A 104 -6.01 -30.28 -2.19
C THR A 104 -5.47 -28.95 -1.66
N LEU A 105 -6.02 -28.42 -0.56
CA LEU A 105 -5.68 -27.09 -0.07
C LEU A 105 -4.42 -27.02 0.80
N VAL A 106 -4.01 -28.14 1.41
CA VAL A 106 -2.82 -28.21 2.26
C VAL A 106 -1.73 -28.98 1.56
N ASP A 107 -1.94 -30.29 1.33
CA ASP A 107 -0.88 -31.15 0.80
C ASP A 107 -0.52 -30.80 -0.66
N GLY A 108 -1.49 -30.27 -1.43
CA GLY A 108 -1.31 -29.79 -2.81
C GLY A 108 -1.28 -28.27 -2.95
N GLY A 109 -1.24 -27.51 -1.83
CA GLY A 109 -1.39 -26.06 -1.85
C GLY A 109 -0.34 -25.35 -2.70
N ASP A 110 0.92 -25.81 -2.66
CA ASP A 110 2.03 -25.20 -3.41
C ASP A 110 1.83 -25.27 -4.93
N ASP A 111 1.29 -26.37 -5.46
CA ASP A 111 0.96 -26.51 -6.88
C ASP A 111 -0.15 -25.54 -7.30
N LEU A 112 -1.18 -25.37 -6.45
CA LEU A 112 -2.24 -24.38 -6.69
C LEU A 112 -1.66 -22.97 -6.71
N LEU A 113 -0.83 -22.62 -5.73
CA LEU A 113 -0.17 -21.32 -5.62
C LEU A 113 0.73 -21.04 -6.82
N SER A 114 1.51 -22.02 -7.26
CA SER A 114 2.38 -21.89 -8.43
C SER A 114 1.57 -21.55 -9.70
N LYS A 115 0.48 -22.28 -9.96
CA LYS A 115 -0.41 -22.01 -11.12
C LYS A 115 -1.02 -20.62 -11.07
N LEU A 116 -1.49 -20.18 -9.89
CA LEU A 116 -2.09 -18.86 -9.74
C LEU A 116 -1.06 -17.73 -9.89
N ARG A 117 0.16 -17.88 -9.35
CA ARG A 117 1.27 -16.93 -9.56
C ARG A 117 1.67 -16.84 -11.03
N THR A 118 1.73 -17.98 -11.72
CA THR A 118 1.93 -18.01 -13.17
C THR A 118 0.81 -17.26 -13.90
N ALA A 119 -0.45 -17.45 -13.51
CA ALA A 119 -1.57 -16.69 -14.08
C ALA A 119 -1.39 -15.18 -13.86
N LEU A 120 -1.04 -14.73 -12.65
CA LEU A 120 -0.77 -13.31 -12.35
C LEU A 120 0.32 -12.72 -13.23
N LEU A 121 1.43 -13.45 -13.44
CA LEU A 121 2.51 -13.01 -14.32
C LEU A 121 2.01 -12.80 -15.76
N TYR A 122 1.24 -13.75 -16.30
CA TYR A 122 0.68 -13.62 -17.64
C TYR A 122 -0.32 -12.46 -17.75
N LEU A 123 -1.17 -12.26 -16.74
CA LEU A 123 -2.08 -11.12 -16.70
C LEU A 123 -1.32 -9.78 -16.64
N ALA A 124 -0.26 -9.69 -15.84
CA ALA A 124 0.61 -8.53 -15.78
C ALA A 124 1.25 -8.21 -17.13
N HIS A 125 1.77 -9.22 -17.84
CA HIS A 125 2.31 -9.04 -19.18
C HIS A 125 1.26 -8.52 -20.16
N THR A 126 0.06 -9.12 -20.18
CA THR A 126 -1.03 -8.61 -21.01
C THR A 126 -1.36 -7.15 -20.66
N ARG A 127 -1.42 -6.81 -19.37
CA ARG A 127 -1.68 -5.42 -18.92
C ARG A 127 -0.61 -4.45 -19.39
N SER A 128 0.66 -4.84 -19.31
CA SER A 128 1.77 -4.00 -19.74
C SER A 128 1.74 -3.70 -21.24
N GLU A 129 1.23 -4.61 -22.06
CA GLU A 129 1.08 -4.40 -23.51
C GLU A 129 -0.11 -3.49 -23.85
N LEU A 130 -1.17 -3.53 -23.03
CA LEU A 130 -2.38 -2.76 -23.24
C LEU A 130 -2.28 -1.31 -22.74
N LEU A 131 -1.47 -1.02 -21.72
CA LEU A 131 -1.29 0.35 -21.21
C LEU A 131 -0.44 1.22 -22.17
N PRO A 132 -0.77 2.51 -22.36
CA PRO A 132 -1.80 3.32 -21.69
C PRO A 132 -3.15 3.35 -22.44
N ASN A 133 -3.44 2.40 -23.34
CA ASN A 133 -4.54 2.53 -24.29
C ASN A 133 -5.89 2.20 -23.65
N GLU A 134 -6.71 3.22 -23.39
CA GLU A 134 -8.15 3.06 -23.20
C GLU A 134 -8.90 3.43 -24.48
N GLY A 135 -9.00 2.44 -25.38
CA GLY A 135 -9.91 2.44 -26.53
C GLY A 135 -10.96 1.32 -26.34
N THR A 136 -11.29 0.57 -27.40
CA THR A 136 -11.99 -0.72 -27.27
C THR A 136 -11.29 -1.66 -26.26
N ALA A 137 -9.97 -1.54 -26.13
CA ALA A 137 -9.12 -2.17 -25.13
C ALA A 137 -9.42 -1.81 -23.66
N GLY A 138 -10.17 -0.74 -23.38
CA GLY A 138 -10.47 -0.31 -22.00
C GLY A 138 -11.36 -1.32 -21.22
N ALA A 139 -12.30 -1.97 -21.92
CA ALA A 139 -13.10 -3.04 -21.34
C ALA A 139 -12.23 -4.27 -20.98
N SER A 140 -11.31 -4.63 -21.87
CA SER A 140 -10.34 -5.69 -21.67
C SER A 140 -9.40 -5.39 -20.50
N VAL A 141 -8.87 -4.17 -20.43
CA VAL A 141 -8.04 -3.67 -19.32
C VAL A 141 -8.75 -3.81 -17.97
N THR A 142 -10.00 -3.35 -17.89
CA THR A 142 -10.78 -3.43 -16.64
C THR A 142 -11.03 -4.88 -16.23
N ALA A 143 -11.41 -5.73 -17.18
CA ALA A 143 -11.65 -7.15 -16.93
C ALA A 143 -10.37 -7.89 -16.49
N ILE A 144 -9.23 -7.63 -17.14
CA ILE A 144 -7.93 -8.22 -16.75
C ILE A 144 -7.52 -7.74 -15.36
N SER A 145 -7.73 -6.46 -15.03
CA SER A 145 -7.42 -5.91 -13.70
C SER A 145 -8.28 -6.58 -12.62
N ALA A 146 -9.58 -6.73 -12.88
CA ALA A 146 -10.51 -7.41 -11.99
C ALA A 146 -10.17 -8.90 -11.81
N ALA A 147 -9.75 -9.58 -12.88
CA ALA A 147 -9.25 -10.95 -12.81
C ALA A 147 -7.99 -11.04 -11.93
N SER A 148 -7.00 -10.16 -12.17
CA SER A 148 -5.75 -10.10 -11.39
C SER A 148 -6.01 -9.86 -9.91
N TYR A 149 -6.96 -8.97 -9.57
CA TYR A 149 -7.39 -8.74 -8.19
C TYR A 149 -7.94 -10.01 -7.53
N ASN A 150 -8.86 -10.70 -8.22
CA ASN A 150 -9.50 -11.91 -7.69
C ASN A 150 -8.50 -13.06 -7.54
N VAL A 151 -7.56 -13.23 -8.49
CA VAL A 151 -6.51 -14.23 -8.43
C VAL A 151 -5.54 -13.92 -7.29
N SER A 152 -5.09 -12.67 -7.15
CA SER A 152 -4.22 -12.24 -6.04
C SER A 152 -4.90 -12.47 -4.69
N SER A 153 -6.21 -12.21 -4.63
CA SER A 153 -7.01 -12.50 -3.44
C SER A 153 -7.03 -13.98 -3.10
N ALA A 154 -7.27 -14.84 -4.10
CA ALA A 154 -7.25 -16.28 -3.90
C ALA A 154 -5.86 -16.79 -3.47
N VAL A 155 -4.78 -16.25 -4.04
CA VAL A 155 -3.40 -16.55 -3.65
C VAL A 155 -3.15 -16.22 -2.18
N SER A 156 -3.48 -15.00 -1.76
CA SER A 156 -3.29 -14.55 -0.37
C SER A 156 -4.05 -15.42 0.64
N ILE A 157 -5.31 -15.78 0.33
CA ILE A 157 -6.12 -16.66 1.19
C ILE A 157 -5.53 -18.08 1.24
N LEU A 158 -5.11 -18.64 0.09
CA LEU A 158 -4.52 -19.98 0.03
C LEU A 158 -3.19 -20.05 0.79
N GLN A 159 -2.33 -19.04 0.63
CA GLN A 159 -1.08 -18.94 1.40
C GLN A 159 -1.38 -18.88 2.90
N SER A 160 -2.29 -17.98 3.31
CA SER A 160 -2.66 -17.80 4.73
C SER A 160 -3.29 -19.06 5.35
N ASN A 161 -3.90 -19.92 4.52
CA ASN A 161 -4.42 -21.22 4.95
C ASN A 161 -3.32 -22.27 5.18
N LEU A 162 -2.18 -22.16 4.51
CA LEU A 162 -1.01 -23.03 4.73
C LEU A 162 -0.25 -22.61 5.99
N SER A 163 -0.03 -21.30 6.13
CA SER A 163 0.67 -20.67 7.26
C SER A 163 0.22 -19.23 7.37
N LEU A 164 0.16 -18.67 8.58
CA LEU A 164 -0.04 -17.23 8.73
C LEU A 164 1.27 -16.49 8.39
N PRO A 165 1.21 -15.28 7.82
CA PRO A 165 2.40 -14.49 7.56
C PRO A 165 3.11 -14.14 8.87
N ASP A 166 4.43 -14.16 8.83
CA ASP A 166 5.22 -13.66 9.95
C ASP A 166 5.10 -12.14 10.10
N LYS A 167 5.57 -11.63 11.24
CA LYS A 167 5.51 -10.19 11.54
C LYS A 167 6.29 -9.34 10.53
N ALA A 168 7.45 -9.80 10.04
CA ALA A 168 8.25 -9.03 9.09
C ALA A 168 7.55 -8.92 7.74
N SER A 169 6.89 -9.99 7.28
CA SER A 169 6.05 -9.99 6.07
C SER A 169 4.91 -8.99 6.19
N THR A 170 4.17 -9.00 7.31
CA THR A 170 3.06 -8.05 7.53
C THR A 170 3.55 -6.60 7.55
N GLU A 171 4.59 -6.30 8.31
CA GLU A 171 5.17 -4.94 8.35
C GLU A 171 5.68 -4.49 6.97
N THR A 172 6.30 -5.40 6.20
CA THR A 172 6.74 -5.10 4.82
C THR A 172 5.56 -4.80 3.90
N ARG A 173 4.47 -5.58 3.98
CA ARG A 173 3.24 -5.33 3.20
C ARG A 173 2.64 -3.97 3.54
N ASP A 174 2.58 -3.63 4.83
CA ASP A 174 2.03 -2.36 5.30
C ASP A 174 2.86 -1.17 4.80
N ARG A 175 4.20 -1.25 4.88
CA ARG A 175 5.11 -0.23 4.32
C ARG A 175 4.91 -0.04 2.81
N LEU A 176 4.88 -1.13 2.04
CA LEU A 176 4.67 -1.07 0.60
C LEU A 176 3.28 -0.54 0.23
N CYS A 177 2.24 -0.89 0.98
CA CYS A 177 0.90 -0.34 0.80
C CYS A 177 0.85 1.16 1.09
N MET A 178 1.57 1.64 2.13
CA MET A 178 1.69 3.06 2.41
C MET A 178 2.33 3.82 1.22
N PHE A 179 3.36 3.24 0.59
CA PHE A 179 3.96 3.83 -0.61
C PHE A 179 2.99 3.85 -1.79
N LEU A 180 2.22 2.77 -2.03
CA LEU A 180 1.22 2.73 -3.10
C LEU A 180 0.05 3.70 -2.89
N ASP A 181 -0.38 3.92 -1.64
CA ASP A 181 -1.41 4.91 -1.33
C ASP A 181 -0.92 6.32 -1.68
N SER A 182 0.33 6.63 -1.31
CA SER A 182 0.98 7.89 -1.66
C SER A 182 1.22 8.03 -3.16
N LEU A 183 1.51 6.92 -3.84
CA LEU A 183 1.71 6.85 -5.29
C LEU A 183 0.39 7.16 -6.02
N SER A 184 -0.69 6.51 -5.62
CA SER A 184 -2.04 6.71 -6.14
C SER A 184 -2.45 8.18 -6.02
N GLY A 185 -2.35 8.75 -4.81
CA GLY A 185 -2.66 10.15 -4.58
C GLY A 185 -1.78 11.10 -5.42
N SER A 186 -0.50 10.79 -5.58
CA SER A 186 0.41 11.59 -6.40
C SER A 186 0.03 11.58 -7.89
N VAL A 187 -0.41 10.43 -8.42
CA VAL A 187 -0.96 10.30 -9.78
C VAL A 187 -2.29 11.04 -9.91
N GLU A 188 -3.16 10.95 -8.91
CA GLU A 188 -4.44 11.69 -8.86
C GLU A 188 -4.23 13.21 -8.92
N LEU A 189 -3.12 13.71 -8.39
CA LEU A 189 -2.79 15.13 -8.44
C LEU A 189 -2.27 15.61 -9.80
N ILE A 190 -1.88 14.71 -10.71
CA ILE A 190 -1.45 15.07 -12.06
C ILE A 190 -2.66 15.60 -12.85
N PRO A 191 -2.60 16.85 -13.36
CA PRO A 191 -3.65 17.43 -14.17
C PRO A 191 -3.92 16.63 -15.46
N ASN A 192 -5.20 16.46 -15.84
CA ASN A 192 -5.59 15.72 -17.06
C ASN A 192 -4.96 16.29 -18.34
N ASN A 193 -4.71 17.60 -18.41
CA ASN A 193 -4.02 18.21 -19.56
C ASN A 193 -2.56 17.74 -19.72
N ALA A 194 -1.90 17.28 -18.65
CA ALA A 194 -0.55 16.75 -18.71
C ALA A 194 -0.50 15.40 -19.47
N PHE A 195 -1.55 14.59 -19.37
CA PHE A 195 -1.67 13.31 -20.07
C PHE A 195 -1.97 13.46 -21.57
N LYS A 196 -2.50 14.61 -22.03
CA LYS A 196 -2.89 14.85 -23.44
C LYS A 196 -1.77 14.62 -24.45
N ARG A 197 -0.50 14.81 -24.06
CA ARG A 197 0.66 14.78 -24.97
C ARG A 197 1.44 13.47 -24.92
N SER A 198 1.16 12.60 -23.96
CA SER A 198 1.84 11.33 -23.79
C SER A 198 1.32 10.23 -24.74
N LEU A 199 0.32 10.54 -25.58
CA LEU A 199 -0.51 9.55 -26.26
C LEU A 199 -0.68 9.91 -27.74
N ARG A 200 0.25 9.42 -28.56
CA ARG A 200 -0.04 9.06 -29.95
C ARG A 200 0.07 7.55 -30.03
N SER A 201 -1.03 6.83 -29.87
CA SER A 201 -1.07 5.41 -30.20
C SER A 201 -1.50 5.23 -31.66
N SER A 202 -1.18 4.07 -32.23
CA SER A 202 -1.59 3.64 -33.58
C SER A 202 -3.09 3.35 -33.68
N THR A 203 -3.82 3.29 -32.56
CA THR A 203 -5.21 2.81 -32.47
C THR A 203 -6.25 3.90 -32.17
N GLY A 204 -5.84 5.16 -32.01
CA GLY A 204 -6.75 6.30 -31.85
C GLY A 204 -6.37 7.27 -30.73
N PHE A 205 -7.19 8.30 -30.51
CA PHE A 205 -7.00 9.25 -29.42
C PHE A 205 -7.58 8.68 -28.12
N VAL A 206 -6.72 8.36 -27.15
CA VAL A 206 -7.14 7.99 -25.80
C VAL A 206 -7.46 9.25 -25.00
N SER A 207 -8.57 9.26 -24.26
CA SER A 207 -8.90 10.40 -23.41
C SER A 207 -7.86 10.55 -22.29
N PRO A 208 -7.47 11.79 -21.92
CA PRO A 208 -6.49 11.98 -20.85
C PRO A 208 -6.96 11.48 -19.48
N SER A 209 -8.28 11.49 -19.24
CA SER A 209 -8.89 10.87 -18.05
C SER A 209 -8.74 9.36 -18.09
N GLY A 210 -8.97 8.72 -19.23
CA GLY A 210 -8.86 7.27 -19.34
C GLY A 210 -7.43 6.77 -19.07
N VAL A 211 -6.41 7.48 -19.52
CA VAL A 211 -5.02 7.10 -19.18
C VAL A 211 -4.73 7.18 -17.70
N LYS A 212 -5.25 8.21 -17.05
CA LYS A 212 -5.12 8.35 -15.61
C LYS A 212 -5.84 7.21 -14.89
N ASP A 213 -7.06 6.88 -15.29
CA ASP A 213 -7.84 5.79 -14.71
C ASP A 213 -7.12 4.43 -14.91
N ALA A 214 -6.56 4.19 -16.09
CA ALA A 214 -5.77 2.99 -16.38
C ALA A 214 -4.51 2.85 -15.51
N LEU A 215 -3.83 3.98 -15.21
CA LEU A 215 -2.68 4.00 -14.29
C LEU A 215 -3.11 3.72 -12.85
N LEU A 216 -4.22 4.31 -12.40
CA LEU A 216 -4.76 4.06 -11.06
C LEU A 216 -5.19 2.60 -10.91
N LEU A 217 -5.79 2.00 -11.94
CA LEU A 217 -6.08 0.56 -11.97
C LEU A 217 -4.81 -0.28 -11.84
N ALA A 218 -3.73 0.07 -12.54
CA ALA A 218 -2.45 -0.65 -12.41
C ALA A 218 -1.86 -0.52 -10.99
N ILE A 219 -2.03 0.63 -10.33
CA ILE A 219 -1.63 0.82 -8.92
C ILE A 219 -2.45 -0.06 -7.98
N GLU A 220 -3.75 -0.23 -8.23
CA GLU A 220 -4.59 -1.17 -7.48
C GLU A 220 -4.18 -2.64 -7.69
N GLU A 221 -3.78 -3.00 -8.90
CA GLU A 221 -3.24 -4.33 -9.20
C GLU A 221 -1.93 -4.59 -8.43
N LEU A 222 -1.00 -3.62 -8.43
CA LEU A 222 0.21 -3.67 -7.61
C LEU A 222 -0.13 -3.86 -6.12
N ARG A 223 -1.14 -3.14 -5.62
CA ARG A 223 -1.60 -3.27 -4.24
C ARG A 223 -2.07 -4.68 -3.97
N SER A 224 -2.86 -5.28 -4.86
CA SER A 224 -3.32 -6.65 -4.70
C SER A 224 -2.18 -7.68 -4.68
N MET A 225 -1.12 -7.46 -5.47
CA MET A 225 0.06 -8.33 -5.49
C MET A 225 0.90 -8.24 -4.20
N ILE A 226 0.99 -7.07 -3.56
CA ILE A 226 1.67 -6.92 -2.26
C ILE A 226 1.07 -7.87 -1.21
N TYR A 227 -0.24 -8.11 -1.20
CA TYR A 227 -0.86 -9.03 -0.23
C TYR A 227 -0.53 -10.51 -0.48
N THR A 228 0.18 -10.83 -1.56
CA THR A 228 0.70 -12.19 -1.83
C THR A 228 2.11 -12.41 -1.27
N LEU A 229 2.76 -11.36 -0.74
CA LEU A 229 4.07 -11.44 -0.10
C LEU A 229 3.99 -12.31 1.15
N HIS A 230 4.78 -13.39 1.27
CA HIS A 230 4.70 -14.28 2.42
C HIS A 230 6.04 -14.99 2.63
N ASP A 231 6.48 -15.10 3.87
CA ASP A 231 7.70 -15.81 4.29
C ASP A 231 7.76 -17.27 3.83
N GLY A 232 6.61 -17.97 3.76
CA GLY A 232 6.52 -19.35 3.27
C GLY A 232 6.70 -19.52 1.76
N ALA A 233 6.78 -18.44 0.97
CA ALA A 233 7.10 -18.54 -0.46
C ALA A 233 8.59 -18.84 -0.66
N ASP A 234 8.93 -19.81 -1.51
CA ASP A 234 10.33 -20.05 -1.91
C ASP A 234 10.86 -18.96 -2.85
N LYS A 235 12.18 -18.99 -3.13
CA LYS A 235 12.84 -17.97 -3.97
C LYS A 235 12.23 -17.83 -5.37
N ASP A 236 11.80 -18.94 -5.99
CA ASP A 236 11.25 -18.93 -7.35
C ASP A 236 9.84 -18.32 -7.36
N ALA A 237 9.04 -18.64 -6.33
CA ALA A 237 7.73 -18.04 -6.10
C ALA A 237 7.84 -16.53 -5.85
N ARG A 238 8.83 -16.10 -5.03
CA ARG A 238 9.10 -14.68 -4.79
C ARG A 238 9.54 -13.96 -6.06
N GLY A 239 10.44 -14.56 -6.83
CA GLY A 239 10.89 -14.04 -8.13
C GLY A 239 9.76 -13.91 -9.14
N SER A 240 8.79 -14.84 -9.13
CA SER A 240 7.61 -14.77 -10.00
C SER A 240 6.70 -13.57 -9.66
N VAL A 241 6.51 -13.28 -8.37
CA VAL A 241 5.74 -12.11 -7.90
C VAL A 241 6.47 -10.81 -8.25
N GLN A 242 7.79 -10.76 -8.05
CA GLN A 242 8.62 -9.61 -8.46
C GLN A 242 8.52 -9.35 -9.97
N GLY A 243 8.64 -10.39 -10.79
CA GLY A 243 8.53 -10.25 -12.25
C GLY A 243 7.17 -9.67 -12.66
N ALA A 244 6.07 -10.13 -12.06
CA ALA A 244 4.74 -9.59 -12.33
C ALA A 244 4.64 -8.10 -11.94
N LEU A 245 5.21 -7.73 -10.81
CA LEU A 245 5.25 -6.35 -10.33
C LEU A 245 6.07 -5.42 -11.24
N GLU A 246 7.29 -5.81 -11.60
CA GLU A 246 8.15 -5.03 -12.49
C GLU A 246 7.46 -4.75 -13.83
N VAL A 247 6.78 -5.77 -14.36
CA VAL A 247 6.00 -5.67 -15.60
C VAL A 247 4.85 -4.66 -15.46
N LEU A 248 4.12 -4.66 -14.34
CA LEU A 248 3.06 -3.67 -14.09
C LEU A 248 3.60 -2.24 -13.85
N MET A 249 4.78 -2.11 -13.25
CA MET A 249 5.40 -0.82 -12.96
C MET A 249 5.94 -0.11 -14.21
N ASN A 250 6.40 -0.88 -15.21
CA ASN A 250 7.04 -0.35 -16.41
C ASN A 250 6.17 0.64 -17.21
N PRO A 251 4.88 0.34 -17.51
CA PRO A 251 3.99 1.30 -18.13
C PRO A 251 3.80 2.59 -17.34
N ILE A 252 3.67 2.49 -16.00
CA ILE A 252 3.53 3.65 -15.12
C ILE A 252 4.77 4.54 -15.24
N LYS A 253 5.96 3.95 -15.08
CA LYS A 253 7.25 4.65 -15.23
C LYS A 253 7.35 5.33 -16.60
N ARG A 254 6.97 4.64 -17.68
CA ARG A 254 7.00 5.19 -19.05
C ARG A 254 6.10 6.41 -19.20
N VAL A 255 4.85 6.35 -18.74
CA VAL A 255 3.90 7.46 -18.86
C VAL A 255 4.37 8.66 -18.03
N ILE A 256 4.78 8.42 -16.79
CA ILE A 256 5.25 9.46 -15.86
C ILE A 256 6.51 10.13 -16.41
N TYR A 257 7.46 9.33 -16.93
CA TYR A 257 8.65 9.86 -17.59
C TYR A 257 8.28 10.74 -18.79
N GLY A 258 7.34 10.30 -19.64
CA GLY A 258 6.85 11.07 -20.77
C GLY A 258 6.25 12.42 -20.37
N ILE A 259 5.47 12.45 -19.28
CA ILE A 259 4.93 13.70 -18.72
C ILE A 259 6.05 14.60 -18.23
N SER A 260 6.96 14.06 -17.40
CA SER A 260 8.06 14.80 -16.76
C SER A 260 9.00 15.50 -17.76
N ARG A 261 9.16 14.93 -18.97
CA ARG A 261 10.02 15.47 -20.03
C ARG A 261 9.35 16.55 -20.87
N ASN A 262 8.07 16.85 -20.63
CA ASN A 262 7.38 17.90 -21.37
C ASN A 262 7.98 19.28 -21.00
N PRO A 263 8.53 20.05 -21.95
CA PRO A 263 9.16 21.34 -21.66
C PRO A 263 8.18 22.42 -21.15
N SER A 264 6.88 22.17 -21.26
CA SER A 264 5.81 23.04 -20.74
C SER A 264 5.04 22.42 -19.59
N ILE A 265 5.64 21.46 -18.89
CA ILE A 265 5.07 20.88 -17.68
C ILE A 265 4.86 21.98 -16.62
N ASP A 266 3.67 22.02 -16.03
CA ASP A 266 3.42 22.92 -14.91
C ASP A 266 4.09 22.40 -13.63
N SER A 267 4.29 23.28 -12.64
CA SER A 267 4.97 22.91 -11.40
C SER A 267 4.23 21.80 -10.66
N ARG A 268 2.89 21.82 -10.60
CA ARG A 268 2.10 20.79 -9.91
C ARG A 268 2.33 19.42 -10.54
N ALA A 269 2.24 19.30 -11.86
CA ALA A 269 2.51 18.07 -12.60
C ALA A 269 3.95 17.60 -12.40
N SER A 270 4.93 18.51 -12.46
CA SER A 270 6.35 18.20 -12.26
C SER A 270 6.63 17.60 -10.88
N TRP A 271 6.11 18.25 -9.82
CA TRP A 271 6.23 17.75 -8.45
C TRP A 271 5.55 16.38 -8.27
N SER A 272 4.35 16.21 -8.82
CA SER A 272 3.65 14.91 -8.78
C SER A 272 4.45 13.82 -9.50
N CYS A 273 5.01 14.09 -10.68
CA CYS A 273 5.86 13.13 -11.38
C CYS A 273 7.11 12.76 -10.57
N ALA A 274 7.78 13.73 -9.94
CA ALA A 274 8.95 13.48 -9.10
C ALA A 274 8.61 12.58 -7.89
N LEU A 275 7.50 12.87 -7.20
CA LEU A 275 7.01 12.02 -6.10
C LEU A 275 6.66 10.61 -6.58
N VAL A 276 5.97 10.50 -7.71
CA VAL A 276 5.63 9.20 -8.31
C VAL A 276 6.89 8.39 -8.60
N THR A 277 7.91 8.99 -9.24
CA THR A 277 9.18 8.29 -9.50
C THR A 277 9.82 7.79 -8.20
N LYS A 278 9.93 8.66 -7.19
CA LYS A 278 10.56 8.29 -5.91
C LYS A 278 9.81 7.19 -5.17
N LEU A 279 8.48 7.23 -5.18
CA LEU A 279 7.65 6.20 -4.57
C LEU A 279 7.76 4.87 -5.32
N MET A 280 7.83 4.90 -6.65
CA MET A 280 8.05 3.71 -7.46
C MET A 280 9.42 3.07 -7.18
N ASP A 281 10.46 3.88 -6.99
CA ASP A 281 11.79 3.35 -6.65
C ASP A 281 11.79 2.69 -5.26
N ALA A 282 11.16 3.32 -4.27
CA ALA A 282 11.00 2.73 -2.93
C ALA A 282 10.18 1.43 -2.92
N ILE A 283 9.12 1.35 -3.74
CA ILE A 283 8.34 0.11 -3.91
C ILE A 283 9.22 -0.98 -4.52
N GLN A 284 9.98 -0.67 -5.57
CA GLN A 284 10.85 -1.62 -6.22
C GLN A 284 11.92 -2.16 -5.26
N GLU A 285 12.60 -1.28 -4.52
CA GLU A 285 13.60 -1.65 -3.52
C GLU A 285 13.03 -2.57 -2.44
N GLY A 286 11.82 -2.28 -1.94
CA GLY A 286 11.16 -3.15 -0.97
C GLY A 286 10.84 -4.54 -1.51
N PHE A 287 10.53 -4.67 -2.81
CA PHE A 287 10.33 -5.97 -3.46
C PHE A 287 11.63 -6.73 -3.71
N GLU A 288 12.71 -6.02 -4.08
CA GLU A 288 14.05 -6.60 -4.18
C GLU A 288 14.52 -7.14 -2.82
N GLY A 289 14.21 -6.41 -1.74
CA GLY A 289 14.41 -6.86 -0.36
C GLY A 289 13.63 -8.14 -0.02
N TYR A 290 12.35 -8.20 -0.40
CA TYR A 290 11.54 -9.42 -0.22
C TYR A 290 12.12 -10.65 -0.94
N VAL A 291 12.52 -10.50 -2.20
CA VAL A 291 13.05 -11.60 -3.02
C VAL A 291 14.39 -12.11 -2.48
N SER A 292 15.21 -11.21 -1.95
CA SER A 292 16.50 -11.54 -1.33
C SER A 292 16.38 -12.09 0.09
N ASP A 293 15.16 -12.26 0.62
CA ASP A 293 14.90 -12.67 2.00
C ASP A 293 15.48 -11.71 3.05
N THR A 294 15.60 -10.43 2.67
CA THR A 294 16.05 -9.34 3.55
C THR A 294 14.87 -8.47 4.01
N HIS A 295 13.63 -8.96 3.88
CA HIS A 295 12.46 -8.25 4.37
C HIS A 295 12.54 -8.16 5.90
N THR A 296 12.66 -6.94 6.39
CA THR A 296 12.98 -6.63 7.78
C THR A 296 11.75 -6.19 8.54
N ARG A 297 11.76 -6.45 9.85
CA ARG A 297 10.81 -5.83 10.76
C ARG A 297 10.98 -4.33 10.71
N ASP A 298 9.90 -3.60 10.96
CA ASP A 298 9.90 -2.14 11.01
C ASP A 298 10.99 -1.60 11.95
N SER A 299 11.30 -2.30 13.05
CA SER A 299 12.36 -1.96 14.00
C SER A 299 13.77 -2.01 13.41
N ASP A 300 13.98 -2.86 12.42
CA ASP A 300 15.29 -3.22 11.89
C ASP A 300 15.60 -2.48 10.58
N VAL A 301 14.59 -1.80 10.00
CA VAL A 301 14.78 -0.83 8.92
C VAL A 301 15.68 0.30 9.40
N ASN A 302 16.61 0.73 8.54
CA ASN A 302 17.50 1.86 8.81
C ASN A 302 16.67 3.11 9.14
N ASP A 303 17.04 3.84 10.19
CA ASP A 303 16.32 5.05 10.61
C ASP A 303 16.26 6.11 9.51
N GLU A 304 17.32 6.27 8.72
CA GLU A 304 17.32 7.23 7.62
C GLU A 304 16.26 6.86 6.57
N GLU A 305 16.22 5.59 6.19
CA GLU A 305 15.24 5.06 5.23
C GLU A 305 13.82 5.21 5.78
N CYS A 306 13.62 4.85 7.06
CA CYS A 306 12.33 4.97 7.74
C CYS A 306 11.84 6.42 7.79
N ILE A 307 12.72 7.38 8.15
CA ILE A 307 12.39 8.81 8.19
C ILE A 307 12.07 9.32 6.79
N ARG A 308 12.92 9.04 5.79
CA ARG A 308 12.73 9.49 4.41
C ARG A 308 11.43 8.97 3.80
N GLY A 309 11.15 7.68 3.98
CA GLY A 309 9.94 7.04 3.49
C GLY A 309 8.69 7.68 4.11
N ASN A 310 8.65 7.77 5.44
CA ASN A 310 7.51 8.34 6.15
C ASN A 310 7.28 9.82 5.85
N VAL A 311 8.33 10.64 5.77
CA VAL A 311 8.20 12.05 5.40
C VAL A 311 7.68 12.19 3.96
N THR A 312 8.16 11.37 3.03
CA THR A 312 7.69 11.38 1.63
C THR A 312 6.20 11.03 1.56
N CYS A 313 5.77 9.97 2.25
CA CYS A 313 4.36 9.56 2.30
C CYS A 313 3.47 10.60 2.97
N ALA A 314 3.89 11.15 4.11
CA ALA A 314 3.16 12.20 4.82
C ALA A 314 2.99 13.44 3.95
N PHE A 315 4.06 13.87 3.26
CA PHE A 315 4.02 15.01 2.36
C PHE A 315 3.10 14.77 1.17
N ALA A 316 3.21 13.63 0.49
CA ALA A 316 2.34 13.27 -0.63
C ALA A 316 0.86 13.23 -0.21
N SER A 317 0.56 12.61 0.92
CA SER A 317 -0.80 12.49 1.46
C SER A 317 -1.37 13.85 1.90
N ALA A 318 -0.58 14.70 2.56
CA ALA A 318 -0.99 16.05 2.92
C ALA A 318 -1.33 16.92 1.71
N ARG A 319 -0.59 16.75 0.60
CA ARG A 319 -0.90 17.43 -0.68
C ARG A 319 -2.23 16.97 -1.27
N CYS A 320 -2.59 15.69 -1.12
CA CYS A 320 -3.87 15.17 -1.59
C CYS A 320 -5.03 15.83 -0.84
N ILE A 321 -4.96 15.85 0.50
CA ILE A 321 -5.96 16.54 1.35
C ILE A 321 -6.04 18.03 1.00
N LEU A 322 -4.89 18.68 0.78
CA LEU A 322 -4.84 20.09 0.38
C LEU A 322 -5.55 20.31 -0.96
N ALA A 323 -5.33 19.43 -1.94
CA ALA A 323 -5.97 19.50 -3.25
C ALA A 323 -7.50 19.34 -3.15
N SER A 324 -7.99 18.44 -2.30
CA SER A 324 -9.42 18.32 -2.00
C SER A 324 -9.96 19.61 -1.40
N CYS A 325 -9.27 20.18 -0.40
CA CYS A 325 -9.67 21.42 0.26
C CYS A 325 -9.76 22.62 -0.69
N ILE A 326 -8.82 22.76 -1.63
CA ILE A 326 -8.83 23.88 -2.60
C ILE A 326 -9.84 23.70 -3.73
N SER A 327 -10.29 22.46 -3.97
CA SER A 327 -11.31 22.14 -4.98
C SER A 327 -12.71 22.57 -4.55
N VAL A 328 -12.91 22.80 -3.24
CA VAL A 328 -14.13 23.40 -2.69
C VAL A 328 -14.17 24.91 -2.97
N PRO A 329 -15.33 25.49 -3.33
CA PRO A 329 -15.48 26.93 -3.54
C PRO A 329 -14.98 27.74 -2.35
N PRO A 330 -14.36 28.93 -2.54
CA PRO A 330 -13.75 29.70 -1.46
C PRO A 330 -14.64 29.95 -0.24
N ALA A 331 -15.94 30.16 -0.43
CA ALA A 331 -16.91 30.41 0.64
C ALA A 331 -17.22 29.17 1.50
N GLU A 332 -16.99 27.97 0.94
CA GLU A 332 -17.30 26.67 1.55
C GLU A 332 -16.04 25.92 1.98
N ARG A 333 -14.85 26.52 1.78
CA ARG A 333 -13.59 25.88 2.13
C ARG A 333 -13.56 25.55 3.62
N PRO A 334 -13.16 24.32 3.99
CA PRO A 334 -13.01 23.96 5.40
C PRO A 334 -12.10 24.94 6.14
N LEU A 335 -12.51 25.34 7.35
CA LEU A 335 -11.67 26.13 8.26
C LEU A 335 -10.35 25.42 8.58
N ALA A 336 -10.36 24.08 8.52
CA ALA A 336 -9.21 23.20 8.66
C ALA A 336 -8.13 23.39 7.56
N SER A 337 -8.49 23.94 6.39
CA SER A 337 -7.57 24.07 5.24
C SER A 337 -6.28 24.83 5.57
N LYS A 338 -6.36 25.89 6.40
CA LYS A 338 -5.17 26.65 6.84
C LYS A 338 -4.17 25.80 7.63
N HIS A 339 -4.67 24.83 8.39
CA HIS A 339 -3.87 23.94 9.21
C HIS A 339 -3.27 22.82 8.36
N ILE A 340 -4.00 22.33 7.36
CA ILE A 340 -3.47 21.42 6.33
C ILE A 340 -2.36 22.09 5.51
N VAL A 341 -2.54 23.35 5.10
CA VAL A 341 -1.48 24.13 4.42
C VAL A 341 -0.23 24.21 5.28
N ARG A 342 -0.36 24.58 6.56
CA ARG A 342 0.79 24.67 7.48
C ARG A 342 1.50 23.32 7.66
N CYS A 343 0.75 22.24 7.82
CA CYS A 343 1.30 20.88 7.88
C CYS A 343 2.07 20.54 6.59
N GLY A 344 1.44 20.74 5.43
CA GLY A 344 2.05 20.49 4.13
C GLY A 344 3.30 21.31 3.87
N SER A 345 3.34 22.58 4.30
CA SER A 345 4.53 23.43 4.17
C SER A 345 5.70 22.93 5.01
N ARG A 346 5.47 22.49 6.26
CA ARG A 346 6.54 21.93 7.10
C ARG A 346 7.06 20.60 6.58
N LEU A 347 6.15 19.76 6.11
CA LEU A 347 6.49 18.52 5.44
C LEU A 347 7.27 18.75 4.14
N TYR A 348 6.93 19.80 3.39
CA TYR A 348 7.69 20.20 2.20
C TYR A 348 9.11 20.63 2.54
N ASP A 349 9.27 21.54 3.51
CA ASP A 349 10.59 22.04 3.93
C ASP A 349 11.49 20.87 4.35
N LEU A 350 10.95 19.95 5.14
CA LEU A 350 11.65 18.75 5.56
C LEU A 350 11.93 17.81 4.39
N TYR A 351 10.93 17.49 3.56
CA TYR A 351 11.11 16.66 2.37
C TYR A 351 12.24 17.18 1.48
N SER A 352 12.25 18.48 1.17
CA SER A 352 13.28 19.12 0.34
C SER A 352 14.66 19.06 0.99
N PHE A 353 14.74 19.24 2.31
CA PHE A 353 15.99 19.07 3.06
C PHE A 353 16.54 17.64 2.94
N LEU A 354 15.68 16.62 3.08
CA LEU A 354 16.10 15.23 2.92
C LEU A 354 16.49 14.94 1.45
N ASP A 355 15.68 15.37 0.48
CA ASP A 355 15.84 15.05 -0.94
C ASP A 355 17.13 15.61 -1.57
N THR A 356 17.63 16.72 -1.05
CA THR A 356 18.90 17.33 -1.52
C THR A 356 20.16 16.65 -0.99
N ARG A 357 20.01 15.66 -0.10
CA ARG A 357 21.14 14.96 0.54
C ARG A 357 21.17 13.50 0.12
N GLU A 358 22.35 13.03 -0.28
CA GLU A 358 22.60 11.62 -0.55
C GLU A 358 22.50 10.77 0.72
N SER A 359 22.99 11.30 1.85
CA SER A 359 22.87 10.67 3.18
C SER A 359 22.64 11.71 4.28
N ILE A 360 22.10 11.28 5.41
CA ILE A 360 21.88 12.13 6.58
C ILE A 360 22.62 11.54 7.76
N ASP A 361 23.55 12.33 8.31
CA ASP A 361 24.20 11.99 9.56
C ASP A 361 23.21 12.15 10.72
N LEU A 362 22.58 11.03 11.11
CA LEU A 362 21.71 10.91 12.28
C LEU A 362 22.50 10.86 13.61
N ALA A 363 23.83 10.75 13.55
CA ALA A 363 24.68 10.93 14.72
C ALA A 363 24.91 12.41 15.06
N ASN A 364 24.52 13.34 14.18
CA ASN A 364 24.58 14.77 14.45
C ASN A 364 23.29 15.27 15.13
N PRO A 365 23.34 15.70 16.41
CA PRO A 365 22.16 16.15 17.15
C PRO A 365 21.43 17.31 16.46
N GLN A 366 22.15 18.23 15.83
CA GLN A 366 21.54 19.36 15.13
C GLN A 366 20.66 18.92 13.96
N ASN A 367 21.06 17.86 13.23
CA ASN A 367 20.23 17.31 12.16
C ASN A 367 18.95 16.70 12.75
N VAL A 368 19.07 15.91 13.82
CA VAL A 368 17.94 15.25 14.49
C VAL A 368 16.97 16.28 15.07
N ASP A 369 17.48 17.30 15.77
CA ASP A 369 16.68 18.37 16.39
C ASP A 369 15.91 19.18 15.34
N ASN A 370 16.58 19.55 14.24
CA ASN A 370 15.93 20.28 13.14
C ASN A 370 14.79 19.47 12.51
N MET A 371 15.00 18.16 12.32
CA MET A 371 13.97 17.27 11.79
C MET A 371 12.81 17.09 12.77
N LEU A 372 13.10 16.88 14.06
CA LEU A 372 12.08 16.77 15.11
C LEU A 372 11.25 18.04 15.24
N LEU A 373 11.88 19.22 15.17
CA LEU A 373 11.17 20.49 15.18
C LEU A 373 10.17 20.57 14.02
N ALA A 374 10.61 20.28 12.79
CA ALA A 374 9.74 20.33 11.62
C ALA A 374 8.59 19.30 11.69
N LEU A 375 8.88 18.08 12.13
CA LEU A 375 7.87 17.01 12.32
C LEU A 375 6.86 17.37 13.40
N ASN A 376 7.31 17.94 14.53
CA ASN A 376 6.43 18.38 15.61
C ASN A 376 5.53 19.53 15.18
N GLU A 377 6.06 20.53 14.47
CA GLU A 377 5.26 21.62 13.94
C GLU A 377 4.21 21.15 12.92
N ALA A 378 4.57 20.18 12.06
CA ALA A 378 3.64 19.56 11.12
C ALA A 378 2.52 18.81 11.87
N ARG A 379 2.89 18.02 12.89
CA ARG A 379 1.95 17.27 13.73
C ARG A 379 1.02 18.19 14.52
N GLU A 380 1.54 19.26 15.11
CA GLU A 380 0.73 20.27 15.80
C GLU A 380 -0.28 20.94 14.88
N ALA A 381 0.12 21.26 13.64
CA ALA A 381 -0.79 21.79 12.65
C ALA A 381 -1.88 20.76 12.30
N LEU A 382 -1.50 19.51 12.04
CA LEU A 382 -2.43 18.43 11.72
C LEU A 382 -3.43 18.14 12.86
N ASN A 383 -2.99 18.19 14.12
CA ASN A 383 -3.84 17.96 15.29
C ASN A 383 -4.91 19.04 15.50
N ARG A 384 -4.79 20.21 14.84
CA ARG A 384 -5.82 21.26 14.84
C ARG A 384 -6.92 21.03 13.80
N VAL A 385 -6.86 19.92 13.06
CA VAL A 385 -7.86 19.52 12.08
C VAL A 385 -8.63 18.34 12.64
N ALA A 386 -9.95 18.48 12.82
CA ALA A 386 -10.80 17.33 13.07
C ALA A 386 -11.04 16.59 11.74
N PRO A 387 -10.92 15.25 11.69
CA PRO A 387 -11.16 14.49 10.46
C PRO A 387 -12.57 14.71 9.87
N SER A 388 -13.56 15.01 10.73
CA SER A 388 -14.93 15.36 10.33
C SER A 388 -15.05 16.67 9.56
N ASP A 389 -14.04 17.54 9.65
CA ASP A 389 -14.03 18.84 8.99
C ASP A 389 -13.43 18.76 7.58
N LEU A 390 -13.01 17.57 7.13
CA LEU A 390 -12.44 17.36 5.81
C LEU A 390 -13.53 17.15 4.75
N PRO A 391 -13.27 17.47 3.47
CA PRO A 391 -14.29 17.45 2.40
C PRO A 391 -14.95 16.10 2.14
N GLY A 392 -14.32 14.98 2.48
CA GLY A 392 -14.92 13.66 2.32
C GLY A 392 -14.24 12.54 3.11
N ASP A 393 -14.87 11.37 3.14
CA ASP A 393 -14.42 10.20 3.91
C ASP A 393 -13.01 9.73 3.47
N HIS A 394 -12.69 9.86 2.18
CA HIS A 394 -11.36 9.55 1.66
C HIS A 394 -10.27 10.47 2.22
N ASP A 395 -10.58 11.75 2.45
CA ASP A 395 -9.64 12.70 3.06
C ASP A 395 -9.44 12.37 4.54
N ALA A 396 -10.46 11.87 5.25
CA ALA A 396 -10.35 11.42 6.64
C ALA A 396 -9.50 10.15 6.79
N GLU A 397 -9.62 9.20 5.86
CA GLU A 397 -8.70 8.06 5.78
C GLU A 397 -7.26 8.53 5.51
N THR A 398 -7.08 9.44 4.55
CA THR A 398 -5.77 10.01 4.20
C THR A 398 -5.16 10.81 5.35
N TYR A 399 -5.97 11.52 6.14
CA TYR A 399 -5.55 12.21 7.36
C TYR A 399 -4.92 11.24 8.36
N THR A 400 -5.55 10.08 8.56
CA THR A 400 -5.04 9.05 9.47
C THR A 400 -3.67 8.56 9.03
N ARG A 401 -3.46 8.38 7.72
CA ARG A 401 -2.15 8.02 7.15
C ARG A 401 -1.08 9.08 7.38
N VAL A 402 -1.39 10.36 7.17
CA VAL A 402 -0.44 11.46 7.46
C VAL A 402 -0.02 11.42 8.94
N ARG A 403 -0.99 11.24 9.84
CA ARG A 403 -0.74 11.17 11.28
C ARG A 403 0.14 9.98 11.67
N GLU A 404 -0.12 8.82 11.08
CA GLU A 404 0.67 7.62 11.32
C GLU A 404 2.10 7.77 10.82
N ALA A 405 2.30 8.21 9.57
CA ALA A 405 3.63 8.42 9.01
C ALA A 405 4.44 9.46 9.80
N LEU A 406 3.81 10.57 10.20
CA LEU A 406 4.44 11.54 11.10
C LEU A 406 4.85 10.91 12.44
N SER A 407 4.00 10.08 13.03
CA SER A 407 4.27 9.44 14.31
C SER A 407 5.44 8.46 14.22
N GLN A 408 5.53 7.69 13.13
CA GLN A 408 6.64 6.78 12.88
C GLN A 408 7.96 7.55 12.70
N ALA A 409 7.98 8.60 11.86
CA ALA A 409 9.16 9.44 11.67
C ALA A 409 9.61 10.12 12.98
N CYS A 410 8.66 10.68 13.75
CA CYS A 410 8.96 11.28 15.06
C CYS A 410 9.58 10.26 16.02
N ARG A 411 9.04 9.03 16.06
CA ARG A 411 9.52 7.97 16.94
C ARG A 411 10.98 7.64 16.65
N ARG A 412 11.37 7.50 15.38
CA ARG A 412 12.77 7.22 15.00
C ARG A 412 13.71 8.35 15.41
N CYS A 413 13.34 9.59 15.12
CA CYS A 413 14.15 10.74 15.53
C CYS A 413 14.28 10.86 17.06
N ASN A 414 13.21 10.61 17.83
CA ASN A 414 13.25 10.64 19.29
C ASN A 414 14.18 9.56 19.87
N ILE A 415 14.18 8.35 19.29
CA ILE A 415 15.11 7.28 19.72
C ILE A 415 16.56 7.76 19.56
N ARG A 416 16.90 8.37 18.42
CA ARG A 416 18.24 8.91 18.17
C ARG A 416 18.60 10.07 19.08
N GLN A 417 17.66 10.97 19.37
CA GLN A 417 17.88 12.06 20.32
C GLN A 417 18.20 11.51 21.72
N LEU A 418 17.42 10.54 22.21
CA LEU A 418 17.63 9.93 23.52
C LEU A 418 18.95 9.15 23.62
N GLU A 419 19.37 8.48 22.55
CA GLU A 419 20.69 7.81 22.50
C GLU A 419 21.83 8.81 22.66
N HIS A 420 21.74 9.99 22.04
CA HIS A 420 22.72 11.07 22.23
C HIS A 420 22.68 11.65 23.64
N ASP A 421 21.50 11.97 24.15
CA ASP A 421 21.32 12.52 25.50
C ASP A 421 21.85 11.57 26.59
N SER A 422 21.86 10.26 26.33
CA SER A 422 22.43 9.23 27.22
C SER A 422 23.97 9.12 27.14
N LEU A 423 24.58 9.62 26.07
CA LEU A 423 26.03 9.60 25.84
C LEU A 423 26.74 10.88 26.31
N ASP A 424 26.01 11.96 26.55
CA ASP A 424 26.52 13.14 27.25
C ASP A 424 26.45 12.89 28.77
N PRO A 425 27.57 12.61 29.46
CA PRO A 425 27.56 12.66 30.91
C PRO A 425 27.27 14.11 31.30
N VAL A 426 26.15 14.33 31.99
CA VAL A 426 25.92 15.57 32.74
C VAL A 426 27.22 15.88 33.49
N PRO A 427 27.89 17.03 33.25
CA PRO A 427 29.00 17.40 34.10
C PRO A 427 28.41 17.62 35.49
N SER A 428 28.64 16.64 36.36
CA SER A 428 28.40 16.74 37.80
C SER A 428 29.33 17.82 38.36
N THR A 429 28.92 19.07 38.20
CA THR A 429 29.45 20.18 38.97
C THR A 429 28.76 20.13 40.31
N GLY A 430 29.47 19.56 41.27
CA GLY A 430 29.07 19.59 42.67
C GLY A 430 28.87 21.02 43.14
N GLN A 431 27.68 21.26 43.69
CA GLN A 431 27.47 22.22 44.77
C GLN A 431 26.63 21.52 45.84
N ASN A 432 27.33 20.94 46.82
CA ASN A 432 26.80 20.88 48.17
C ASN A 432 26.85 22.31 48.73
N ASP A 433 25.72 22.83 49.23
CA ASP A 433 25.57 23.08 50.66
C ASP A 433 24.20 23.67 51.04
N LEU A 434 23.56 22.97 51.98
CA LEU A 434 22.78 23.47 53.12
C LEU A 434 21.47 24.24 52.87
N SER A 435 20.35 23.56 53.17
CA SER A 435 19.40 24.00 54.21
C SER A 435 18.49 22.84 54.63
N ILE A 436 18.86 22.18 55.74
CA ILE A 436 17.95 21.45 56.63
C ILE A 436 17.81 22.32 57.88
N GLU A 437 16.58 22.71 58.21
CA GLU A 437 16.03 22.92 59.57
C GLU A 437 14.50 23.12 59.40
N GLY A 438 13.68 22.09 59.64
CA GLY A 438 12.88 21.92 60.88
C GLY A 438 11.45 22.44 60.65
N LEU A 439 10.32 21.79 60.93
CA LEU A 439 9.85 20.74 61.84
C LEU A 439 8.54 20.17 61.20
N GLY A 440 8.06 18.96 61.49
CA GLY A 440 8.36 18.15 62.66
C GLY A 440 8.01 16.67 62.49
N SER A 441 8.66 15.92 63.37
CA SER A 441 8.46 14.52 63.70
C SER A 441 7.15 14.28 64.46
N GLY A 442 6.56 13.12 64.23
CA GLY A 442 5.62 12.48 65.14
C GLY A 442 5.73 10.97 64.95
N ASP A 443 6.57 10.34 65.76
CA ASP A 443 6.87 8.91 65.83
C ASP A 443 5.65 8.00 65.91
N ALA A 444 5.73 6.82 65.29
CA ALA A 444 5.79 5.54 66.03
C ALA A 444 5.70 4.30 65.11
N SER A 445 6.84 3.61 64.98
CA SER A 445 7.06 2.16 65.03
C SER A 445 5.85 1.19 65.07
N ARG A 446 5.85 0.20 64.15
CA ARG A 446 5.85 -1.28 64.41
C ARG A 446 5.44 -2.08 63.15
N ASP A 447 6.36 -2.92 62.62
CA ASP A 447 6.35 -4.41 62.64
C ASP A 447 5.80 -5.01 61.32
N LEU A 448 6.65 -5.59 60.46
CA LEU A 448 7.11 -7.01 60.37
C LEU A 448 6.23 -7.89 59.46
N HIS A 449 6.89 -8.49 58.46
CA HIS A 449 6.60 -9.73 57.72
C HIS A 449 5.13 -10.19 57.52
N HIS A 450 4.64 -10.14 56.28
CA HIS A 450 4.37 -11.31 55.41
C HIS A 450 3.82 -10.89 54.05
#